data_AF-A0A7H8PHB3-F1
#
_entry.id   AF-A0A7H8PHB3-F1
#
_cell.length_a   1.000
_cell.length_b   1.000
_cell.length_c   1.000
_cell.angle_alpha   90.00
_cell.angle_beta   90.00
_cell.angle_gamma   90.00
#
_symmetry.space_group_name_H-M   'P 1'
#
loop_
_entity.id
_entity.type
_entity.pdbx_description
1 polymer ?
#
loop_
_entity_poly.entity_id
_entity_poly.type
_entity_poly.pdbx_seq_one_letter_code
_entity_poly.pdbx_strand_id
1 'polypeptide(L)'
;MTVTEAKNLIHHEHESDEGLDVLFRMSADIEEERITIFIQALCCLEEYYADKNTIPKELAYQLFSMNGTLKASMGHWKAERPKGLDHDSCWKILDGIRNVFSS
;
A
#
# COMPACT_ATOMS: atom_id res chain seq x y z
N MET A 1 15.73 -0.21 -2.49
CA MET A 1 14.76 -0.21 -3.59
C MET A 1 14.96 1.05 -4.42
N THR A 2 14.83 0.97 -5.74
CA THR A 2 14.80 2.11 -6.65
C THR A 2 13.35 2.57 -6.87
N VAL A 3 13.15 3.79 -7.36
CA VAL A 3 11.81 4.33 -7.65
C VAL A 3 11.09 3.51 -8.72
N THR A 4 11.83 2.96 -9.69
CA THR A 4 11.26 2.09 -10.73
C THR A 4 10.78 0.78 -10.11
N GLU A 5 11.56 0.16 -9.22
CA GLU A 5 11.16 -1.03 -8.48
C GLU A 5 9.92 -0.75 -7.61
N ALA A 6 9.89 0.40 -6.92
CA ALA A 6 8.75 0.80 -6.10
C ALA A 6 7.48 0.93 -6.94
N LYS A 7 7.53 1.61 -8.09
CA LYS A 7 6.38 1.75 -9.00
C LYS A 7 5.91 0.41 -9.55
N ASN A 8 6.84 -0.45 -9.95
CA ASN A 8 6.50 -1.79 -10.44
C ASN A 8 5.81 -2.62 -9.36
N LEU A 9 6.24 -2.47 -8.11
CA LEU A 9 5.64 -3.14 -6.97
C LEU A 9 4.23 -2.60 -6.69
N ILE A 10 4.03 -1.27 -6.67
CA ILE A 10 2.68 -0.68 -6.55
C ILE A 10 1.75 -1.17 -7.67
N HIS A 11 2.24 -1.20 -8.90
CA HIS A 11 1.46 -1.69 -10.04
C HIS A 11 1.10 -3.18 -9.89
N HIS A 12 2.07 -4.00 -9.50
CA HIS A 12 1.82 -5.43 -9.27
C HIS A 12 0.80 -5.67 -8.17
N GLU A 13 0.90 -4.92 -7.07
CA GLU A 13 -0.04 -4.98 -5.94
C GLU A 13 -1.45 -4.48 -6.29
N HIS A 14 -1.59 -3.65 -7.32
CA HIS A 14 -2.88 -3.20 -7.83
C HIS A 14 -3.50 -4.21 -8.81
N GLU A 15 -2.72 -4.74 -9.75
CA GLU A 15 -3.24 -5.64 -10.81
C GLU A 15 -3.37 -7.10 -10.36
N SER A 16 -2.67 -7.51 -9.30
CA SER A 16 -2.69 -8.89 -8.84
C SER A 16 -4.08 -9.28 -8.34
N ASP A 17 -4.56 -10.47 -8.72
CA ASP A 17 -5.78 -11.08 -8.19
C ASP A 17 -5.71 -11.28 -6.67
N GLU A 18 -4.48 -11.33 -6.14
CA GLU A 18 -4.16 -11.38 -4.72
C GLU A 18 -3.53 -10.08 -4.20
N GLY A 19 -3.67 -8.98 -4.95
CA GLY A 19 -3.15 -7.64 -4.68
C GLY A 19 -3.78 -6.93 -3.49
N LEU A 20 -3.11 -5.90 -2.97
CA LEU A 20 -3.67 -5.00 -1.95
C LEU A 20 -4.93 -4.26 -2.41
N ASP A 21 -5.14 -4.12 -3.72
CA ASP A 21 -6.36 -3.51 -4.26
C ASP A 21 -7.56 -4.46 -4.29
N VAL A 22 -7.30 -5.78 -4.31
CA VAL A 22 -8.32 -6.82 -4.51
C VAL A 22 -8.62 -7.59 -3.22
N LEU A 23 -7.68 -7.69 -2.26
CA LEU A 23 -7.81 -8.69 -1.21
C LEU A 23 -8.39 -8.30 0.15
N PHE A 24 -9.28 -9.23 0.52
CA PHE A 24 -9.77 -9.61 1.84
C PHE A 24 -9.69 -11.16 2.03
N ARG A 25 -8.74 -11.84 1.38
CA ARG A 25 -8.57 -13.31 1.47
C ARG A 25 -7.11 -13.71 1.29
N MET A 26 -6.28 -13.67 2.32
CA MET A 26 -4.99 -14.37 2.24
C MET A 26 -4.57 -14.99 3.56
N SER A 27 -3.96 -16.17 3.42
CA SER A 27 -3.56 -17.06 4.50
C SER A 27 -2.32 -16.57 5.23
N ALA A 28 -2.26 -16.93 6.52
CA ALA A 28 -1.41 -16.41 7.59
C ALA A 28 0.13 -16.35 7.41
N ASP A 29 0.72 -16.86 6.33
CA ASP A 29 2.18 -17.09 6.25
C ASP A 29 2.90 -16.31 5.13
N ILE A 30 2.19 -15.67 4.19
CA ILE A 30 2.79 -14.98 3.00
C ILE A 30 2.82 -13.43 3.17
N GLU A 31 2.20 -12.89 4.22
CA GLU A 31 1.83 -11.45 4.25
C GLU A 31 2.88 -10.51 4.87
N GLU A 32 3.66 -10.89 5.88
CA GLU A 32 4.51 -9.93 6.62
C GLU A 32 5.67 -9.37 5.78
N GLU A 33 6.38 -10.22 5.05
CA GLU A 33 7.48 -9.80 4.17
C GLU A 33 6.95 -8.92 3.03
N ARG A 34 5.84 -9.34 2.41
CA ARG A 34 5.19 -8.60 1.32
C ARG A 34 4.72 -7.21 1.78
N ILE A 35 4.05 -7.12 2.93
CA ILE A 35 3.63 -5.83 3.53
C ILE A 35 4.85 -4.97 3.86
N THR A 36 5.91 -5.57 4.41
CA THR A 36 7.15 -4.85 4.73
C THR A 36 7.76 -4.25 3.46
N ILE A 37 7.85 -5.02 2.38
CA ILE A 37 8.38 -4.54 1.10
C ILE A 37 7.45 -3.46 0.51
N PHE A 38 6.12 -3.61 0.63
CA PHE A 38 5.17 -2.60 0.19
C PHE A 38 5.35 -1.27 0.94
N ILE A 39 5.50 -1.31 2.27
CA ILE A 39 5.79 -0.12 3.08
C ILE A 39 7.12 0.52 2.65
N GLN A 40 8.16 -0.28 2.38
CA GLN A 40 9.42 0.23 1.85
C GLN A 40 9.26 0.91 0.49
N ALA A 41 8.38 0.39 -0.37
CA ALA A 41 8.06 1.03 -1.65
C ALA A 41 7.37 2.38 -1.42
N LEU A 42 6.44 2.48 -0.48
CA LEU A 42 5.79 3.75 -0.13
C LEU A 42 6.78 4.77 0.41
N CYS A 43 7.67 4.40 1.33
CA CYS A 43 8.74 5.28 1.83
C CYS A 43 9.65 5.76 0.68
N CYS A 44 10.03 4.87 -0.24
CA CYS A 44 10.85 5.23 -1.39
C CYS A 44 10.13 6.24 -2.31
N LEU A 45 8.82 6.08 -2.51
CA LEU A 45 8.02 7.03 -3.29
C LEU A 45 7.83 8.35 -2.56
N GLU A 46 7.62 8.33 -1.25
CA GLU A 46 7.52 9.52 -0.40
C GLU A 46 8.78 10.37 -0.52
N GLU A 47 9.96 9.78 -0.30
CA GLU A 47 11.25 10.45 -0.46
C GLU A 47 11.45 10.99 -1.87
N TYR A 48 11.09 10.21 -2.90
CA TYR A 48 11.26 10.64 -4.29
C TYR A 48 10.34 11.80 -4.68
N TYR A 49 9.12 11.84 -4.13
CA TYR A 49 8.12 12.86 -4.45
C TYR A 49 8.12 14.05 -3.47
N ALA A 50 8.92 14.03 -2.41
CA ALA A 50 9.05 15.11 -1.43
C ALA A 50 9.33 16.50 -2.08
N ASP A 51 10.17 16.55 -3.11
CA ASP A 51 10.55 17.79 -3.80
C ASP A 51 9.90 17.95 -5.19
N LYS A 52 8.84 17.18 -5.48
CA LYS A 52 8.21 17.15 -6.81
C LYS A 52 6.79 17.70 -6.76
N ASN A 53 6.49 18.62 -7.68
CA ASN A 53 5.17 19.27 -7.77
C ASN A 53 4.08 18.39 -8.41
N THR A 54 4.42 17.20 -8.92
CA THR A 54 3.47 16.36 -9.67
C THR A 54 3.79 14.87 -9.54
N ILE A 55 2.73 14.07 -9.49
CA ILE A 55 2.76 12.60 -9.50
C ILE A 55 2.07 12.08 -10.77
N PRO A 56 2.57 11.01 -11.41
CA PRO A 56 1.88 10.36 -12.52
C PRO A 56 0.45 9.96 -12.12
N LYS A 57 -0.52 10.30 -12.97
CA LYS A 57 -1.95 10.04 -12.71
C LYS A 57 -2.25 8.57 -12.42
N GLU A 58 -1.58 7.65 -13.13
CA GLU A 58 -1.74 6.21 -12.95
C GLU A 58 -1.31 5.76 -11.55
N LEU A 59 -0.12 6.18 -11.11
CA LEU A 59 0.37 5.89 -9.77
C LEU A 59 -0.57 6.47 -8.69
N ALA A 60 -1.05 7.69 -8.90
CA ALA A 60 -2.00 8.31 -7.99
C ALA A 60 -3.30 7.49 -7.89
N TYR A 61 -3.85 7.04 -9.02
CA TYR A 61 -5.04 6.20 -9.06
C TYR A 61 -4.85 4.89 -8.29
N GLN A 62 -3.74 4.17 -8.54
CA GLN A 62 -3.43 2.89 -7.88
C GLN A 62 -3.36 3.05 -6.36
N LEU A 63 -2.64 4.08 -5.88
CA LEU A 63 -2.49 4.37 -4.45
C LEU A 63 -3.83 4.77 -3.82
N PHE A 64 -4.67 5.55 -4.50
CA PHE A 64 -5.99 5.92 -3.99
C PHE A 64 -6.94 4.73 -3.91
N SER A 65 -6.92 3.85 -4.91
CA SER A 65 -7.74 2.63 -4.93
C SER A 65 -7.42 1.75 -3.74
N MET A 66 -6.12 1.41 -3.55
CA MET A 66 -5.66 0.61 -2.41
C MET A 66 -5.98 1.26 -1.06
N ASN A 67 -5.82 2.58 -0.93
CA ASN A 67 -6.19 3.31 0.29
C ASN A 67 -7.71 3.26 0.58
N GLY A 68 -8.54 3.31 -0.47
CA GLY A 68 -9.99 3.15 -0.37
C GLY A 68 -10.37 1.75 0.11
N THR A 69 -9.83 0.73 -0.54
CA THR A 69 -10.00 -0.69 -0.19
C THR A 69 -9.56 -0.94 1.25
N LEU A 70 -8.36 -0.52 1.64
CA LEU A 70 -7.81 -0.73 2.98
C LEU A 70 -8.68 -0.08 4.08
N LYS A 71 -9.17 1.15 3.87
CA LYS A 71 -10.06 1.83 4.83
C LYS A 71 -11.40 1.11 4.97
N ALA A 72 -12.00 0.69 3.86
CA ALA A 72 -13.22 -0.12 3.90
C ALA A 72 -12.97 -1.42 4.69
N SER A 73 -11.78 -2.02 4.49
CA SER A 73 -11.40 -3.25 5.16
C SER A 73 -11.27 -3.12 6.67
N MET A 74 -10.55 -2.11 7.15
CA MET A 74 -10.40 -1.86 8.58
C MET A 74 -11.74 -1.65 9.29
N GLY A 75 -12.75 -1.09 8.62
CA GLY A 75 -14.10 -0.90 9.17
C GLY A 75 -14.88 -2.20 9.39
N HIS A 76 -14.48 -3.31 8.77
CA HIS A 76 -15.20 -4.59 8.82
C HIS A 76 -14.53 -5.66 9.71
N TRP A 77 -13.37 -5.38 10.30
CA TRP A 77 -12.68 -6.31 11.18
C TRP A 77 -13.40 -6.49 12.52
N LYS A 78 -14.26 -7.51 12.62
CA LYS A 78 -15.10 -7.75 13.81
C LYS A 78 -14.48 -8.60 14.92
N ALA A 79 -13.47 -9.43 14.66
CA ALA A 79 -12.89 -10.28 15.71
C ALA A 79 -11.52 -10.90 15.39
N GLU A 80 -11.23 -11.20 14.12
CA GLU A 80 -9.96 -11.81 13.72
C GLU A 80 -9.24 -10.89 12.73
N ARG A 81 -8.06 -10.43 13.14
CA ARG A 81 -7.17 -9.64 12.29
C ARG A 81 -6.34 -10.62 11.46
N PRO A 82 -6.12 -10.35 10.17
CA PRO A 82 -5.08 -11.06 9.43
C PRO A 82 -3.75 -10.93 10.17
N LYS A 83 -3.00 -12.03 10.29
CA LYS A 83 -1.63 -11.98 10.83
C LYS A 83 -0.74 -11.20 9.84
N GLY A 84 -0.04 -10.17 10.32
CA GLY A 84 0.86 -9.33 9.50
C GLY A 84 0.21 -8.03 9.01
N LEU A 85 -1.09 -8.05 8.72
CA LEU A 85 -1.89 -6.87 8.38
C LEU A 85 -2.66 -6.39 9.63
N ASP A 86 -1.91 -6.12 10.69
CA ASP A 86 -2.47 -5.53 11.89
C ASP A 86 -2.83 -4.05 11.70
N HIS A 87 -3.43 -3.48 12.72
CA HIS A 87 -3.85 -2.10 12.72
C HIS A 87 -2.67 -1.14 12.48
N ASP A 88 -1.48 -1.43 13.02
CA ASP A 88 -0.33 -0.55 12.94
C ASP A 88 0.30 -0.60 11.54
N SER A 89 0.42 -1.78 10.93
CA SER A 89 0.82 -1.94 9.53
C SER A 89 -0.13 -1.22 8.58
N CYS A 90 -1.43 -1.28 8.82
CA CYS A 90 -2.41 -0.54 8.01
C CYS A 90 -2.24 0.96 8.13
N TRP A 91 -2.07 1.48 9.35
CA TRP A 91 -1.81 2.90 9.54
C TRP A 91 -0.54 3.35 8.85
N LYS A 92 0.53 2.56 8.89
CA LYS A 92 1.77 2.85 8.14
C LYS A 92 1.53 2.92 6.64
N ILE A 93 0.72 2.02 6.08
CA ILE A 93 0.36 2.05 4.65
C ILE A 93 -0.45 3.32 4.33
N LEU A 94 -1.50 3.60 5.11
CA LEU A 94 -2.35 4.77 4.90
C LEU A 94 -1.56 6.07 5.01
N ASP A 95 -0.65 6.15 5.99
CA ASP A 95 0.19 7.32 6.21
C ASP A 95 1.23 7.48 5.09
N GLY A 96 1.92 6.40 4.71
CA GLY A 96 2.88 6.42 3.60
C GLY A 96 2.22 6.86 2.28
N ILE A 97 1.02 6.34 1.97
CA ILE A 97 0.24 6.79 0.80
C ILE A 97 -0.07 8.29 0.91
N ARG A 98 -0.51 8.76 2.08
CA ARG A 98 -0.84 10.17 2.28
C ARG A 98 0.38 11.08 2.12
N ASN A 99 1.52 10.69 2.66
CA ASN A 99 2.75 11.49 2.63
C ASN A 99 3.28 11.62 1.20
N VAL A 100 3.14 10.60 0.36
CA VAL A 100 3.42 10.69 -1.08
C VAL A 100 2.67 11.86 -1.74
N PHE A 101 1.44 12.16 -1.33
CA PHE A 101 0.63 13.24 -1.91
C PHE A 101 0.71 14.58 -1.18
N SER A 102 1.43 14.66 -0.06
CA SER A 102 1.42 15.85 0.82
C SER A 102 2.47 16.91 0.44
N SER A 103 3.29 16.63 -0.58
CA SER A 103 4.32 17.50 -1.15
C SER A 103 3.77 18.59 -2.06
#